data_AF-A0A7S2FLN9-F1
#
_entry.id   AF-A0A7S2FLN9-F1
#
_cell.length_a   1.000
_cell.length_b   1.000
_cell.length_c   1.000
_cell.angle_alpha   90.00
_cell.angle_beta   90.00
_cell.angle_gamma   90.00
#
_symmetry.space_group_name_H-M   'P 1'
#
loop_
_entity.id
_entity.type
_entity.pdbx_description
1 polymer ?
#
loop_
_entity_poly.entity_id
_entity_poly.type
_entity_poly.pdbx_seq_one_letter_code
_entity_poly.pdbx_strand_id
1 'polypeptide(L)'
;RDLHNKAQMDMTTKCFICGLNASEFNREDSGFDNHTSKEHNMFYYLYLREYLRSKDPNEYTGQESYVDGIIKQGSIAYVPIGKALALGRGIRHSGGRWFGTNKHKDK
;
A
#
# COMPACT_ATOMS: atom_id res chain seq x y z
N ARG A 1 -16.56 21.64 -11.44
CA ARG A 1 -16.91 21.65 -9.99
C ARG A 1 -17.13 20.24 -9.48
N ASP A 2 -17.96 19.43 -10.15
CA ASP A 2 -18.30 18.08 -9.68
C ASP A 2 -17.12 17.09 -9.66
N LEU A 3 -16.22 17.15 -10.65
CA LEU A 3 -15.00 16.33 -10.66
C LEU A 3 -14.08 16.61 -9.47
N HIS A 4 -13.94 17.89 -9.08
CA HIS A 4 -13.16 18.29 -7.93
C HIS A 4 -13.76 17.76 -6.64
N ASN A 5 -15.08 17.91 -6.46
CA ASN A 5 -15.79 17.39 -5.30
C ASN A 5 -15.67 15.86 -5.21
N LYS A 6 -15.81 15.16 -6.33
CA LYS A 6 -15.65 13.70 -6.39
C LYS A 6 -14.24 13.26 -5.99
N ALA A 7 -13.21 13.97 -6.47
CA ALA A 7 -11.83 13.69 -6.09
C ALA A 7 -11.60 13.92 -4.59
N GLN A 8 -12.12 15.01 -4.01
CA GLN A 8 -12.00 15.25 -2.58
C GLN A 8 -12.71 14.16 -1.75
N MET A 9 -13.91 13.73 -2.18
CA MET A 9 -14.63 12.65 -1.51
C MET A 9 -13.86 11.32 -1.57
N ASP A 10 -13.26 10.98 -2.72
CA ASP A 10 -12.47 9.75 -2.87
C ASP A 10 -11.27 9.72 -1.89
N MET A 11 -10.58 10.86 -1.74
CA MET A 11 -9.45 10.99 -0.80
C MET A 11 -9.86 10.79 0.67
N THR A 12 -11.12 11.04 1.02
CA THR A 12 -11.64 10.84 2.40
C THR A 12 -12.29 9.48 2.62
N THR A 13 -12.70 8.79 1.55
CA THR A 13 -13.45 7.54 1.65
C THR A 13 -12.62 6.31 1.31
N LYS A 14 -11.46 6.49 0.65
CA LYS A 14 -10.60 5.40 0.18
C LYS A 14 -9.12 5.77 0.29
N CYS A 15 -8.30 4.81 0.71
CA CYS A 15 -6.85 5.01 0.75
C CYS A 15 -6.28 5.03 -0.68
N PHE A 16 -5.51 6.06 -1.03
CA PHE A 16 -4.84 6.18 -2.32
C PHE A 16 -3.82 5.05 -2.60
N ILE A 17 -3.14 4.57 -1.57
CA ILE A 17 -2.05 3.59 -1.69
C ILE A 17 -2.58 2.15 -1.82
N CYS A 18 -3.43 1.70 -0.90
CA CYS A 18 -3.90 0.32 -0.89
C CYS A 18 -5.30 0.13 -1.50
N GLY A 19 -6.06 1.21 -1.70
CA GLY A 19 -7.40 1.16 -2.27
C GLY A 19 -8.49 0.62 -1.32
N LEU A 20 -8.20 0.43 -0.03
CA LEU A 20 -9.19 0.02 0.96
C LEU A 20 -10.08 1.19 1.37
N ASN A 21 -11.35 0.92 1.63
CA ASN A 21 -12.31 1.93 2.07
C ASN A 21 -12.05 2.32 3.53
N ALA A 22 -12.32 3.58 3.87
CA ALA A 22 -12.22 4.09 5.24
C ALA A 22 -13.02 3.25 6.24
N SER A 23 -14.16 2.69 5.81
CA SER A 23 -15.03 1.83 6.62
C SER A 23 -14.33 0.57 7.13
N GLU A 24 -13.33 0.05 6.42
CA GLU A 24 -12.58 -1.14 6.83
C GLU A 24 -11.76 -0.88 8.12
N PHE A 25 -11.45 0.39 8.41
CA PHE A 25 -10.65 0.82 9.56
C PHE A 25 -11.51 1.28 10.74
N ASN A 26 -12.84 1.24 10.64
CA ASN A 26 -13.75 1.68 11.72
C ASN A 26 -13.64 0.83 13.00
N ARG A 27 -13.10 -0.39 12.88
CA ARG A 27 -12.92 -1.33 14.01
C ARG A 27 -11.50 -1.35 14.55
N GLU A 28 -10.59 -0.64 13.89
CA GLU A 28 -9.19 -0.56 14.29
C GLU A 28 -8.99 0.67 15.18
N ASP A 29 -8.32 0.50 16.32
CA ASP A 29 -8.15 1.55 17.34
C ASP A 29 -7.49 2.82 16.80
N SER A 30 -6.69 2.70 15.73
CA SER A 30 -6.01 3.84 15.12
C SER A 30 -6.85 4.60 14.09
N GLY A 31 -7.88 3.97 13.52
CA GLY A 31 -8.75 4.57 12.50
C GLY A 31 -8.08 4.89 11.14
N PHE A 32 -8.88 5.46 10.23
CA PHE A 32 -8.47 5.75 8.85
C PHE A 32 -7.48 6.92 8.72
N ASP A 33 -7.58 7.93 9.57
CA ASP A 33 -6.67 9.09 9.54
C ASP A 33 -5.25 8.70 9.93
N ASN A 34 -5.07 7.83 10.92
CA ASN A 34 -3.76 7.27 11.25
C ASN A 34 -3.24 6.42 10.08
N HIS A 35 -4.10 5.59 9.49
CA HIS A 35 -3.74 4.78 8.34
C HIS A 35 -3.19 5.63 7.18
N THR A 36 -3.88 6.71 6.79
CA THR A 36 -3.44 7.56 5.67
C THR A 36 -2.28 8.49 6.02
N SER A 37 -2.11 8.89 7.28
CA SER A 37 -1.06 9.84 7.68
C SER A 37 0.25 9.18 8.13
N LYS A 38 0.20 7.96 8.69
CA LYS A 38 1.34 7.26 9.28
C LYS A 38 1.75 5.98 8.55
N GLU A 39 0.79 5.20 8.06
CA GLU A 39 1.09 3.95 7.35
C GLU A 39 1.21 4.17 5.83
N HIS A 40 0.18 4.77 5.24
CA HIS A 40 0.00 4.96 3.80
C HIS A 40 0.00 6.43 3.39
N ASN A 41 0.95 7.18 3.93
CA ASN A 41 1.17 8.56 3.53
C ASN A 41 1.67 8.62 2.07
N MET A 42 0.90 9.27 1.19
CA MET A 42 1.24 9.33 -0.23
C MET A 42 2.64 9.91 -0.50
N PHE A 43 3.06 10.89 0.31
CA PHE A 43 4.33 11.58 0.11
C PHE A 43 5.52 10.70 0.49
N TYR A 44 5.35 9.74 1.41
CA TYR A 44 6.43 8.80 1.75
C TYR A 44 6.80 7.90 0.58
N TYR A 45 5.84 7.53 -0.29
CA TYR A 45 6.12 6.75 -1.50
C TYR A 45 6.85 7.59 -2.56
N LEU A 46 6.51 8.88 -2.68
CA LEU A 46 7.26 9.81 -3.54
C LEU A 46 8.70 9.99 -3.04
N TYR A 47 8.86 10.21 -1.73
CA TYR A 47 10.17 10.35 -1.11
C TYR A 47 11.00 9.09 -1.25
N LEU A 48 10.43 7.90 -1.07
CA LEU A 48 11.13 6.63 -1.28
C LEU A 48 11.76 6.55 -2.68
N ARG A 49 11.00 6.92 -3.72
CA ARG A 49 11.50 6.90 -5.10
C ARG A 49 12.66 7.87 -5.30
N GLU A 50 12.53 9.11 -4.85
CA GLU A 50 13.59 10.11 -5.02
C GLU A 50 14.81 9.84 -4.11
N TYR A 51 14.59 9.25 -2.94
CA TYR A 51 15.65 8.77 -2.05
C TYR A 51 16.46 7.64 -2.71
N LEU A 52 15.81 6.63 -3.29
CA LEU A 52 16.51 5.59 -4.03
C LEU A 52 17.31 6.20 -5.20
N ARG A 53 16.72 7.12 -5.98
CA ARG A 53 17.44 7.78 -7.09
C ARG A 53 18.68 8.57 -6.68
N SER A 54 18.76 9.04 -5.44
CA SER A 54 19.86 9.88 -4.95
C SER A 54 20.88 9.14 -4.10
N LYS A 55 20.57 7.94 -3.60
CA LYS A 55 21.45 7.10 -2.79
C LYS A 55 22.35 6.22 -3.66
N ASP A 56 23.57 5.95 -3.19
CA ASP A 56 24.48 5.00 -3.86
C ASP A 56 23.87 3.58 -3.84
N PRO A 57 23.68 2.93 -5.00
CA PRO A 57 23.14 1.57 -5.07
C PRO A 57 23.92 0.51 -4.28
N ASN A 58 25.22 0.72 -4.03
CA ASN A 58 26.03 -0.20 -3.23
C ASN A 58 25.69 -0.14 -1.73
N GLU A 59 25.06 0.95 -1.28
CA GLU A 59 24.62 1.14 0.10
C GLU A 59 23.15 0.75 0.32
N TYR A 60 22.51 0.20 -0.72
CA TYR A 60 21.14 -0.28 -0.58
C TYR A 60 21.08 -1.45 0.38
N THR A 61 20.13 -1.38 1.31
CA THR A 61 19.67 -2.54 2.05
C THR A 61 18.99 -3.53 1.12
N GLY A 62 18.82 -4.79 1.56
CA GLY A 62 18.14 -5.80 0.73
C GLY A 62 16.72 -5.41 0.32
N GLN A 63 16.01 -4.65 1.16
CA GLN A 63 14.65 -4.16 0.88
C GLN A 63 14.66 -3.04 -0.16
N GLU A 64 15.62 -2.11 -0.05
CA GLU A 64 15.82 -1.03 -1.02
C GLU A 64 16.16 -1.60 -2.41
N SER A 65 17.08 -2.57 -2.47
CA SER A 65 17.44 -3.26 -3.72
C SER A 65 16.26 -3.98 -4.37
N TYR A 66 15.40 -4.60 -3.57
CA TYR A 66 14.18 -5.24 -4.08
C TYR A 66 13.23 -4.22 -4.72
N VAL A 67 12.97 -3.11 -4.02
CA VAL A 67 12.07 -2.05 -4.52
C VAL A 67 12.65 -1.38 -5.77
N ASP A 68 13.94 -1.05 -5.77
CA ASP A 68 14.63 -0.46 -6.92
C ASP A 68 14.55 -1.38 -8.16
N GLY A 69 14.72 -2.69 -7.97
CA GLY A 69 14.55 -3.68 -9.05
C GLY A 69 13.15 -3.64 -9.67
N ILE A 70 12.10 -3.55 -8.85
CA ILE A 70 10.70 -3.44 -9.33
C ILE A 70 10.49 -2.11 -10.08
N ILE A 71 11.02 -1.01 -9.55
CA ILE A 71 10.90 0.32 -10.18
C ILE A 71 11.59 0.34 -11.55
N LYS A 72 12.79 -0.25 -11.66
CA LYS A 72 13.54 -0.34 -12.93
C LYS A 72 12.82 -1.17 -14.00
N GLN A 73 11.98 -2.12 -13.58
CA GLN A 73 11.09 -2.88 -14.48
C GLN A 73 9.83 -2.11 -14.89
N GLY A 74 9.66 -0.86 -14.44
CA GLY A 74 8.46 -0.06 -14.69
C GLY A 74 7.23 -0.56 -13.93
N SER A 75 7.42 -1.34 -12.87
CA SER A 75 6.36 -1.94 -12.08
C SER A 75 6.15 -1.20 -10.74
N ILE A 76 4.95 -1.35 -10.18
CA ILE A 76 4.58 -0.84 -8.85
C ILE A 76 4.26 -1.97 -7.87
N ALA A 77 4.73 -3.19 -8.14
CA ALA A 77 4.41 -4.38 -7.35
C ALA A 77 4.82 -4.30 -5.86
N TYR A 78 5.65 -3.32 -5.48
CA TYR A 78 6.01 -3.04 -4.08
C TYR A 78 4.92 -2.28 -3.31
N VAL A 79 3.93 -1.70 -3.98
CA VAL A 79 2.80 -0.97 -3.36
C VAL A 79 1.81 -1.98 -2.74
N PRO A 80 1.35 -1.79 -1.48
CA PRO A 80 0.54 -2.76 -0.76
C PRO A 80 -0.95 -2.73 -1.16
N ILE A 81 -1.27 -3.09 -2.40
CA ILE A 81 -2.65 -3.13 -2.89
C ILE A 81 -3.51 -4.10 -2.07
N GLY A 82 -4.62 -3.61 -1.53
CA GLY A 82 -5.57 -4.37 -0.72
C GLY A 82 -5.03 -4.84 0.64
N LYS A 83 -3.89 -4.31 1.10
CA LYS A 83 -3.24 -4.73 2.34
C LYS A 83 -2.97 -3.51 3.21
N ALA A 84 -3.16 -3.65 4.51
CA ALA A 84 -2.81 -2.65 5.52
C ALA A 84 -2.31 -3.37 6.77
N LEU A 85 -1.38 -2.75 7.50
CA LEU A 85 -0.83 -3.34 8.73
C LEU A 85 -1.91 -3.47 9.80
N ALA A 86 -2.72 -2.41 9.98
CA ALA A 86 -3.83 -2.37 10.93
C ALA A 86 -4.81 -3.55 10.76
N LEU A 87 -5.08 -4.02 9.53
CA LEU A 87 -6.08 -5.07 9.28
C LEU A 87 -5.55 -6.50 9.46
N GLY A 88 -4.26 -6.67 9.80
CA GLY A 88 -3.63 -7.98 9.95
C GLY A 88 -3.55 -8.79 8.64
N ARG A 89 -2.81 -9.90 8.65
CA ARG A 89 -2.71 -10.80 7.48
C ARG A 89 -4.05 -11.49 7.22
N GLY A 90 -4.89 -10.86 6.41
CA GLY A 90 -6.05 -11.48 5.78
C GLY A 90 -7.20 -10.51 5.64
N ILE A 91 -7.58 -10.22 4.40
CA ILE A 91 -8.85 -9.58 4.09
C ILE A 91 -9.96 -10.47 4.67
N ARG A 92 -10.65 -10.01 5.71
CA ARG A 92 -11.88 -10.65 6.20
C ARG A 92 -13.02 -10.14 5.32
N HIS A 93 -13.18 -10.71 4.13
CA HIS A 93 -14.45 -10.56 3.42
C HIS A 93 -15.57 -11.16 4.27
N SER A 94 -16.78 -10.62 4.10
CA SER A 94 -18.05 -10.96 4.79
C SER A 94 -18.53 -12.41 4.59
N GLY A 95 -17.64 -13.35 4.27
CA GLY A 95 -17.92 -14.76 3.96
C GLY A 95 -16.78 -15.73 4.27
N GLY A 96 -15.84 -15.38 5.16
CA GLY A 96 -14.83 -16.32 5.68
C GLY A 96 -13.38 -16.00 5.28
N ARG A 97 -12.43 -16.64 6.00
CA ARG A 97 -10.98 -16.48 5.82
C ARG A 97 -10.54 -17.14 4.51
N TRP A 98 -10.10 -16.35 3.52
CA TRP A 98 -9.42 -16.88 2.34
C TRP A 98 -7.95 -17.16 2.68
N PHE A 99 -7.60 -18.43 2.91
CA PHE A 99 -6.21 -18.87 2.96
C PHE A 99 -5.71 -19.08 1.53
N GLY A 100 -5.05 -18.07 0.97
CA GLY A 100 -4.37 -18.19 -0.33
C GLY A 100 -3.24 -19.22 -0.22
N THR A 101 -3.47 -20.44 -0.70
CA THR A 101 -2.41 -21.44 -0.86
C THR A 101 -1.60 -21.09 -2.11
N ASN A 102 -0.34 -20.72 -1.92
CA ASN A 102 0.62 -20.63 -3.01
C ASN A 102 1.05 -22.07 -3.34
N LYS A 103 0.39 -22.74 -4.29
CA LYS A 103 0.95 -23.96 -4.88
C LYS A 103 2.06 -23.55 -5.85
N HIS A 104 3.30 -23.74 -5.42
CA HIS A 104 4.42 -24.01 -6.33
C HIS A 104 3.96 -25.07 -7.35
N LYS A 105 4.01 -24.73 -8.63
CA LYS A 105 4.06 -25.73 -9.69
C LYS A 105 5.52 -25.94 -10.03
N ASP A 106 6.13 -26.88 -9.30
CA ASP A 106 7.24 -27.65 -9.82
C ASP A 106 6.66 -28.75 -10.71
N LYS A 107 6.81 -28.58 -12.04
CA LYS A 107 6.99 -29.62 -13.07
C LYS A 107 6.91 -28.98 -14.46
#